data_AF-A0AAQ4RGZ9-F1
#
_entry.id   AF-A0AAQ4RGZ9-F1
#
_cell.length_a   1.000
_cell.length_b   1.000
_cell.length_c   1.000
_cell.angle_alpha   90.00
_cell.angle_beta   90.00
_cell.angle_gamma   90.00
#
_symmetry.space_group_name_H-M   'P 1'
#
loop_
_entity.id
_entity.type
_entity.pdbx_description
1 polymer ?
#
loop_
_entity_poly.entity_id
_entity_poly.type
_entity_poly.pdbx_seq_one_letter_code
_entity_poly.pdbx_strand_id
1 'polypeptide(L)'
;MWRRNELHRECAFVLPLWILFFGPLLGSTQDDRAVGKSSNLQEKQQLVYSSWSSSSQKDQRVYFIQNMTTSLEKAVAQKKEAIEAVMDMFQKGAEVLASAVGELFPLCEAAAPVLRLALDNVHSKEVFYVKEQFLTVRNKLDVLSTQLEDIDCELKKKSLDTRYFSVEEIIRNQFRKYMDILEAKQQFREVKTRLFVEHFAKTGGEKNLFLLYDALMGTNGFGESVLDLVDRYVARNRRLLEEFCVRMKELLCLGLIALLGHCALTRGQDEEDDKIQEWSSIIEEVESKMKSSIESCVAAFPEQAKLDAQRLLQEKEEDNLENTTQQLLELLMKKYDWVSWSVRLINHSGSSYRNWRAGQHFHHVAGQNWFEVLQVNDINLVVSYSTKPQPVPRDCVRQAMEGLAKKGHAPAVVEALEERLCGFVVHAVSRHKQSAAAWSFPDDCHYWERHKNVAVCVHSE
;
A
#
# COMPACT_ATOMS: atom_id res chain seq x y z
N MET A 1 40.85 -3.89 14.03
CA MET A 1 40.97 -5.36 13.83
C MET A 1 39.94 -6.09 14.69
N TRP A 2 38.64 -5.91 14.41
CA TRP A 2 37.58 -6.85 14.76
C TRP A 2 36.68 -6.95 13.53
N ARG A 3 36.39 -8.20 13.16
CA ARG A 3 35.95 -8.63 11.83
C ARG A 3 34.44 -8.53 11.66
N ARG A 4 34.08 -8.29 10.39
CA ARG A 4 32.85 -8.69 9.69
C ARG A 4 32.76 -10.23 9.61
N ASN A 5 31.55 -10.79 9.78
CA ASN A 5 30.99 -12.05 9.23
C ASN A 5 29.88 -12.53 10.18
N GLU A 6 28.60 -12.46 9.79
CA GLU A 6 27.85 -13.36 8.90
C GLU A 6 27.14 -14.51 9.63
N LEU A 7 25.88 -14.70 9.20
CA LEU A 7 25.09 -15.94 9.20
C LEU A 7 24.45 -16.45 10.50
N HIS A 8 23.11 -16.51 10.43
CA HIS A 8 22.24 -17.61 10.84
C HIS A 8 22.06 -17.97 12.34
N ARG A 9 20.77 -18.19 12.66
CA ARG A 9 20.15 -18.73 13.90
C ARG A 9 19.89 -17.64 14.94
N GLU A 10 18.66 -17.38 15.36
CA GLU A 10 17.63 -18.33 15.78
C GLU A 10 16.21 -17.87 15.36
N CYS A 11 15.68 -18.41 14.27
CA CYS A 11 14.24 -18.61 14.10
C CYS A 11 13.98 -20.08 14.37
N ALA A 12 13.82 -20.43 15.64
CA ALA A 12 13.37 -21.75 16.05
C ALA A 12 12.16 -21.59 16.96
N PHE A 13 11.08 -22.28 16.59
CA PHE A 13 9.83 -22.49 17.32
C PHE A 13 8.86 -21.30 17.43
N VAL A 14 7.91 -21.20 16.50
CA VAL A 14 6.48 -21.43 16.77
C VAL A 14 5.80 -21.92 15.48
N LEU A 15 5.65 -23.24 15.35
CA LEU A 15 4.62 -23.91 14.54
C LEU A 15 3.74 -24.69 15.54
N PRO A 16 2.48 -25.00 15.20
CA PRO A 16 1.30 -24.46 15.85
C PRO A 16 0.74 -25.38 16.94
N LEU A 17 0.21 -24.77 18.00
CA LEU A 17 -0.53 -25.41 19.11
C LEU A 17 -1.93 -25.91 18.71
N TRP A 18 -2.06 -26.52 17.52
CA TRP A 18 -3.33 -26.97 16.93
C TRP A 18 -3.60 -28.48 17.07
N ILE A 19 -3.07 -29.12 18.12
CA ILE A 19 -3.38 -30.50 18.47
C ILE A 19 -3.69 -30.58 19.96
N LEU A 20 -4.86 -30.09 20.38
CA LEU A 20 -5.43 -30.48 21.69
C LEU A 20 -6.97 -30.38 21.81
N PHE A 21 -7.73 -29.99 20.79
CA PHE A 21 -9.18 -29.76 21.00
C PHE A 21 -10.21 -30.49 20.14
N PHE A 22 -9.87 -31.26 19.10
CA PHE A 22 -10.91 -32.02 18.39
C PHE A 22 -10.44 -33.38 17.86
N GLY A 23 -10.90 -34.44 18.53
CA GLY A 23 -10.90 -35.84 18.13
C GLY A 23 -11.93 -36.61 18.98
N PRO A 24 -12.56 -37.68 18.45
CA PRO A 24 -14.01 -37.83 18.40
C PRO A 24 -14.60 -38.73 19.48
N LEU A 25 -15.86 -38.50 19.86
CA LEU A 25 -16.67 -39.47 20.60
C LEU A 25 -18.08 -39.58 19.98
N LEU A 26 -18.22 -40.61 19.16
CA LEU A 26 -19.47 -41.30 18.86
C LEU A 26 -19.88 -42.14 20.07
N GLY A 27 -21.18 -42.21 20.35
CA GLY A 27 -21.76 -43.10 21.36
C GLY A 27 -23.28 -43.04 21.35
N SER A 28 -23.88 -43.87 20.50
CA SER A 28 -25.31 -44.19 20.45
C SER A 28 -25.73 -45.05 21.66
N THR A 29 -26.95 -44.86 22.18
CA THR A 29 -27.86 -45.97 22.51
C THR A 29 -29.31 -45.50 22.52
N GLN A 30 -30.13 -46.37 21.93
CA GLN A 30 -31.57 -46.36 21.73
C GLN A 30 -32.23 -47.13 22.89
N ASP A 31 -33.41 -46.71 23.38
CA ASP A 31 -34.43 -47.68 23.79
C ASP A 31 -35.86 -47.07 23.83
N ASP A 32 -36.80 -47.94 23.51
CA ASP A 32 -38.20 -47.72 23.14
C ASP A 32 -39.20 -47.88 24.30
N ARG A 33 -40.46 -47.53 23.96
CA ARG A 33 -41.79 -47.88 24.55
C ARG A 33 -42.44 -46.77 25.38
N ALA A 34 -43.76 -46.57 25.38
CA ALA A 34 -44.93 -46.87 24.53
C ALA A 34 -46.16 -46.41 25.35
N VAL A 35 -47.30 -46.18 24.67
CA VAL A 35 -48.68 -46.08 25.21
C VAL A 35 -49.05 -44.71 25.83
N GLY A 36 -50.14 -44.02 25.48
CA GLY A 36 -51.24 -44.26 24.54
C GLY A 36 -52.37 -43.21 24.72
N LYS A 37 -53.39 -43.31 23.86
CA LYS A 37 -54.72 -42.62 23.83
C LYS A 37 -54.75 -41.22 23.21
N SER A 38 -55.39 -41.10 22.04
CA SER A 38 -56.80 -40.66 21.83
C SER A 38 -56.89 -39.13 21.91
N SER A 39 -57.37 -38.35 20.96
CA SER A 39 -58.42 -38.52 19.95
C SER A 39 -58.45 -37.22 19.12
N ASN A 40 -59.08 -37.24 17.94
CA ASN A 40 -59.56 -36.06 17.20
C ASN A 40 -58.53 -35.12 16.56
N LEU A 41 -57.74 -35.60 15.59
CA LEU A 41 -57.11 -34.67 14.64
C LEU A 41 -56.84 -35.27 13.24
N GLN A 42 -57.55 -36.33 12.84
CA GLN A 42 -57.40 -36.93 11.50
C GLN A 42 -58.57 -36.68 10.54
N GLU A 43 -59.70 -36.11 10.99
CA GLU A 43 -60.81 -35.74 10.07
C GLU A 43 -60.86 -34.26 9.68
N LYS A 44 -60.02 -33.39 10.26
CA LYS A 44 -59.90 -31.98 9.83
C LYS A 44 -58.72 -31.68 8.89
N GLN A 45 -57.89 -32.68 8.59
CA GLN A 45 -56.77 -32.54 7.65
C GLN A 45 -57.05 -33.09 6.25
N GLN A 46 -58.19 -33.75 6.02
CA GLN A 46 -58.56 -34.28 4.69
C GLN A 46 -59.57 -33.44 3.90
N LEU A 47 -60.03 -32.30 4.43
CA LEU A 47 -60.88 -31.33 3.72
C LEU A 47 -60.21 -29.96 3.46
N VAL A 48 -58.92 -29.84 3.76
CA VAL A 48 -58.08 -28.68 3.36
C VAL A 48 -56.95 -29.11 2.39
N TYR A 49 -56.84 -30.41 2.09
CA TYR A 49 -55.81 -30.99 1.22
C TYR A 49 -56.31 -31.54 -0.13
N SER A 50 -57.47 -31.06 -0.60
CA SER A 50 -57.93 -31.33 -1.96
C SER A 50 -58.51 -30.06 -2.57
N SER A 51 -57.67 -29.30 -3.28
CA SER A 51 -58.01 -28.36 -4.38
C SER A 51 -57.14 -27.09 -4.38
N TRP A 52 -55.80 -27.21 -4.39
CA TRP A 52 -54.92 -26.09 -4.74
C TRP A 52 -53.86 -26.58 -5.74
N SER A 53 -54.29 -26.91 -6.95
CA SER A 53 -53.43 -27.10 -8.11
C SER A 53 -53.92 -26.22 -9.24
N SER A 54 -53.47 -24.97 -9.29
CA SER A 54 -53.49 -24.19 -10.53
C SER A 54 -52.04 -24.10 -11.04
N SER A 55 -51.81 -24.54 -12.28
CA SER A 55 -50.52 -24.42 -12.98
C SER A 55 -50.02 -22.98 -12.96
N SER A 56 -50.95 -22.03 -13.08
CA SER A 56 -50.71 -20.57 -13.13
C SER A 56 -49.89 -20.00 -11.98
N GLN A 57 -50.11 -20.45 -10.72
CA GLN A 57 -49.32 -19.95 -9.57
C GLN A 57 -47.91 -20.53 -9.51
N LYS A 58 -47.70 -21.77 -9.99
CA LYS A 58 -46.36 -22.34 -10.11
C LYS A 58 -45.60 -21.67 -11.26
N ASP A 59 -46.27 -21.43 -12.38
CA ASP A 59 -45.70 -20.76 -13.56
C ASP A 59 -45.30 -19.30 -13.24
N GLN A 60 -46.13 -18.56 -12.47
CA GLN A 60 -45.78 -17.22 -11.99
C GLN A 60 -44.59 -17.19 -11.03
N ARG A 61 -44.48 -18.16 -10.12
CA ARG A 61 -43.31 -18.26 -9.21
C ARG A 61 -42.03 -18.59 -9.96
N VAL A 62 -42.09 -19.52 -10.92
CA VAL A 62 -40.94 -19.87 -11.77
C VAL A 62 -40.50 -18.67 -12.59
N TYR A 63 -41.43 -17.93 -13.20
CA TYR A 63 -41.13 -16.71 -13.95
C TYR A 63 -40.50 -15.62 -13.06
N PHE A 64 -41.01 -15.44 -11.83
CA PHE A 64 -40.46 -14.47 -10.88
C PHE A 64 -39.03 -14.82 -10.45
N ILE A 65 -38.76 -16.09 -10.12
CA ILE A 65 -37.41 -16.56 -9.76
C ILE A 65 -36.46 -16.39 -10.95
N GLN A 66 -36.87 -16.81 -12.15
CA GLN A 66 -36.06 -16.66 -13.37
C GLN A 66 -35.71 -15.19 -13.64
N ASN A 67 -36.66 -14.28 -13.50
CA ASN A 67 -36.43 -12.85 -13.68
C ASN A 67 -35.49 -12.27 -12.61
N MET A 68 -35.63 -12.68 -11.35
CA MET A 68 -34.72 -12.26 -10.28
C MET A 68 -33.29 -12.75 -10.52
N THR A 69 -33.11 -14.03 -10.88
CA THR A 69 -31.81 -14.58 -11.26
C THR A 69 -31.19 -13.82 -12.42
N THR A 70 -31.97 -13.56 -13.48
CA THR A 70 -31.50 -12.81 -14.66
C THR A 70 -31.12 -11.37 -14.29
N SER A 71 -31.84 -10.75 -13.35
CA SER A 71 -31.54 -9.40 -12.86
C SER A 71 -30.21 -9.37 -12.10
N LEU A 72 -29.98 -10.35 -11.22
CA LEU A 72 -28.74 -10.46 -10.45
C LEU A 72 -27.53 -10.76 -11.35
N GLU A 73 -27.66 -11.63 -12.35
CA GLU A 73 -26.60 -11.90 -13.32
C GLU A 73 -26.21 -10.62 -14.10
N LYS A 74 -27.20 -9.81 -14.51
CA LYS A 74 -26.95 -8.52 -15.16
C LYS A 74 -26.24 -7.54 -14.22
N ALA A 75 -26.62 -7.49 -12.95
CA ALA A 75 -25.98 -6.63 -11.96
C ALA A 75 -24.50 -6.99 -11.75
N VAL A 76 -24.18 -8.29 -11.70
CA VAL A 76 -22.79 -8.77 -11.63
C VAL A 76 -22.03 -8.43 -12.93
N ALA A 77 -22.65 -8.64 -14.10
CA ALA A 77 -22.04 -8.34 -15.39
C ALA A 77 -21.69 -6.85 -15.55
N GLN A 78 -22.59 -5.96 -15.13
CA GLN A 78 -22.40 -4.50 -15.19
C GLN A 78 -21.21 -4.01 -14.34
N LYS A 79 -20.86 -4.74 -13.29
CA LYS A 79 -19.74 -4.40 -12.39
C LYS A 79 -18.38 -4.90 -12.89
N LYS A 80 -18.34 -5.69 -13.96
CA LYS A 80 -17.11 -6.38 -14.41
C LYS A 80 -15.96 -5.41 -14.72
N GLU A 81 -16.21 -4.35 -15.48
CA GLU A 81 -15.17 -3.37 -15.85
C GLU A 81 -14.62 -2.63 -14.62
N ALA A 82 -15.50 -2.24 -13.69
CA ALA A 82 -15.08 -1.61 -12.44
C ALA A 82 -14.25 -2.57 -11.58
N ILE A 83 -14.63 -3.86 -11.52
CA ILE A 83 -13.85 -4.91 -10.85
C ILE A 83 -12.47 -5.08 -11.51
N GLU A 84 -12.40 -5.09 -12.85
CA GLU A 84 -11.12 -5.16 -13.56
C GLU A 84 -10.20 -3.99 -13.20
N ALA A 85 -10.74 -2.78 -13.05
CA ALA A 85 -9.98 -1.62 -12.59
C ALA A 85 -9.43 -1.79 -11.16
N VAL A 86 -10.25 -2.31 -10.22
CA VAL A 86 -9.79 -2.60 -8.84
C VAL A 86 -8.66 -3.63 -8.84
N MET A 87 -8.79 -4.66 -9.68
CA MET A 87 -7.80 -5.74 -9.75
C MET A 87 -6.50 -5.30 -10.41
N ASP A 88 -6.57 -4.41 -11.41
CA ASP A 88 -5.41 -3.73 -11.99
C ASP A 88 -4.73 -2.81 -10.96
N MET A 89 -5.49 -2.09 -10.14
CA MET A 89 -4.96 -1.31 -9.02
C MET A 89 -4.19 -2.21 -8.05
N PHE A 90 -4.76 -3.33 -7.61
CA PHE A 90 -4.04 -4.29 -6.76
C PHE A 90 -2.85 -4.94 -7.47
N GLN A 91 -2.80 -4.98 -8.80
CA GLN A 91 -1.69 -5.56 -9.55
C GLN A 91 -0.52 -4.60 -9.67
N LYS A 92 -0.82 -3.32 -9.92
CA LYS A 92 0.15 -2.23 -9.97
C LYS A 92 0.61 -1.82 -8.56
N GLY A 93 -0.18 -2.16 -7.54
CA GLY A 93 0.14 -1.97 -6.13
C GLY A 93 0.41 -0.49 -5.82
N ALA A 94 1.61 -0.21 -5.34
CA ALA A 94 2.03 1.11 -4.93
C ALA A 94 1.96 2.19 -6.04
N GLU A 95 2.10 1.81 -7.31
CA GLU A 95 2.27 2.75 -8.43
C GLU A 95 1.02 3.62 -8.74
N VAL A 96 -0.17 3.18 -8.33
CA VAL A 96 -1.44 3.83 -8.69
C VAL A 96 -2.28 4.25 -7.48
N LEU A 97 -1.73 4.08 -6.27
CA LEU A 97 -2.49 4.27 -5.04
C LEU A 97 -2.83 5.74 -4.77
N ALA A 98 -1.95 6.66 -5.17
CA ALA A 98 -2.17 8.10 -5.03
C ALA A 98 -3.32 8.65 -5.92
N SER A 99 -3.77 7.89 -6.91
CA SER A 99 -4.85 8.30 -7.84
C SER A 99 -6.17 7.58 -7.65
N ALA A 100 -6.22 6.48 -6.87
CA ALA A 100 -7.34 5.53 -6.87
C ALA A 100 -8.28 5.67 -5.65
N VAL A 101 -8.89 6.85 -5.47
CA VAL A 101 -9.91 7.09 -4.42
C VAL A 101 -11.31 6.78 -4.98
N GLY A 102 -12.13 6.06 -4.20
CA GLY A 102 -13.46 5.56 -4.55
C GLY A 102 -13.45 4.26 -5.37
N GLU A 103 -12.27 3.75 -5.74
CA GLU A 103 -12.16 2.66 -6.70
C GLU A 103 -12.30 1.27 -6.06
N LEU A 104 -12.16 1.12 -4.74
CA LEU A 104 -12.19 -0.19 -4.08
C LEU A 104 -13.58 -0.84 -4.05
N PHE A 105 -14.62 -0.03 -3.87
CA PHE A 105 -15.93 -0.50 -3.42
C PHE A 105 -16.72 -1.38 -4.43
N PRO A 106 -16.63 -1.19 -5.76
CA PRO A 106 -17.36 -2.02 -6.73
C PRO A 106 -17.12 -3.54 -6.61
N LEU A 107 -15.93 -3.96 -6.18
CA LEU A 107 -15.62 -5.37 -5.91
C LEU A 107 -16.39 -5.89 -4.69
N CYS A 108 -16.47 -5.10 -3.63
CA CYS A 108 -17.18 -5.44 -2.40
C CYS A 108 -18.69 -5.57 -2.65
N GLU A 109 -19.29 -4.63 -3.39
CA GLU A 109 -20.72 -4.64 -3.72
C GLU A 109 -21.18 -5.91 -4.45
N ALA A 110 -20.29 -6.58 -5.17
CA ALA A 110 -20.61 -7.82 -5.87
C ALA A 110 -20.84 -9.01 -4.92
N ALA A 111 -20.47 -8.91 -3.64
CA ALA A 111 -20.54 -10.02 -2.69
C ALA A 111 -21.96 -10.55 -2.47
N ALA A 112 -22.94 -9.66 -2.29
CA ALA A 112 -24.33 -10.03 -2.06
C ALA A 112 -24.99 -10.70 -3.28
N PRO A 113 -24.95 -10.14 -4.50
CA PRO A 113 -25.54 -10.80 -5.67
C PRO A 113 -24.83 -12.11 -6.02
N VAL A 114 -23.50 -12.19 -5.90
CA VAL A 114 -22.74 -13.44 -6.10
C VAL A 114 -23.18 -14.52 -5.11
N LEU A 115 -23.39 -14.17 -3.84
CA LEU A 115 -23.84 -15.11 -2.83
C LEU A 115 -25.25 -15.63 -3.10
N ARG A 116 -26.20 -14.75 -3.45
CA ARG A 116 -27.58 -15.13 -3.81
C ARG A 116 -27.60 -16.09 -5.01
N LEU A 117 -26.90 -15.72 -6.09
CA LEU A 117 -26.77 -16.55 -7.28
C LEU A 117 -26.11 -17.90 -6.97
N ALA A 118 -25.09 -17.91 -6.12
CA ALA A 118 -24.47 -19.14 -5.68
C ALA A 118 -25.50 -20.03 -4.96
N LEU A 119 -26.25 -19.51 -3.98
CA LEU A 119 -27.26 -20.29 -3.23
C LEU A 119 -28.37 -20.85 -4.12
N ASP A 120 -28.74 -20.14 -5.18
CA ASP A 120 -29.72 -20.56 -6.19
C ASP A 120 -29.18 -21.61 -7.18
N ASN A 121 -27.93 -22.07 -7.03
CA ASN A 121 -27.23 -22.98 -7.96
C ASN A 121 -27.05 -22.39 -9.37
N VAL A 122 -26.90 -21.08 -9.47
CA VAL A 122 -26.65 -20.42 -10.75
C VAL A 122 -25.16 -20.48 -11.05
N HIS A 123 -24.83 -21.02 -12.22
CA HIS A 123 -23.46 -21.18 -12.69
C HIS A 123 -23.22 -20.32 -13.93
N SER A 124 -23.05 -19.01 -13.73
CA SER A 124 -22.68 -18.07 -14.81
C SER A 124 -21.17 -17.82 -14.84
N LYS A 125 -20.67 -17.40 -16.01
CA LYS A 125 -19.25 -17.08 -16.19
C LYS A 125 -18.85 -15.87 -15.34
N GLU A 126 -19.78 -14.95 -15.16
CA GLU A 126 -19.65 -13.71 -14.41
C GLU A 126 -19.51 -14.00 -12.91
N VAL A 127 -20.35 -14.88 -12.36
CA VAL A 127 -20.26 -15.32 -10.97
C VAL A 127 -18.94 -16.04 -10.70
N PHE A 128 -18.52 -16.91 -11.62
CA PHE A 128 -17.22 -17.57 -11.52
C PHE A 128 -16.07 -16.56 -11.55
N TYR A 129 -16.11 -15.61 -12.49
CA TYR A 129 -15.09 -14.57 -12.62
C TYR A 129 -14.92 -13.74 -11.33
N VAL A 130 -16.03 -13.24 -10.76
CA VAL A 130 -15.96 -12.43 -9.53
C VAL A 130 -15.46 -13.25 -8.35
N LYS A 131 -15.88 -14.51 -8.23
CA LYS A 131 -15.36 -15.43 -7.22
C LYS A 131 -13.84 -15.61 -7.34
N GLU A 132 -13.30 -15.74 -8.55
CA GLU A 132 -11.85 -15.81 -8.78
C GLU A 132 -11.14 -14.49 -8.41
N GLN A 133 -11.78 -13.33 -8.61
CA GLN A 133 -11.22 -12.06 -8.14
C GLN A 133 -11.16 -11.99 -6.61
N PHE A 134 -12.19 -12.46 -5.89
CA PHE A 134 -12.15 -12.55 -4.43
C PHE A 134 -10.99 -13.44 -3.93
N LEU A 135 -10.76 -14.57 -4.58
CA LEU A 135 -9.63 -15.45 -4.29
C LEU A 135 -8.28 -14.77 -4.57
N THR A 136 -8.21 -13.98 -5.64
CA THR A 136 -7.00 -13.24 -6.02
C THR A 136 -6.63 -12.20 -4.95
N VAL A 137 -7.61 -11.42 -4.46
CA VAL A 137 -7.37 -10.45 -3.36
C VAL A 137 -6.86 -11.15 -2.10
N ARG A 138 -7.48 -12.28 -1.71
CA ARG A 138 -7.01 -13.08 -0.58
C ARG A 138 -5.54 -13.52 -0.73
N ASN A 139 -5.18 -14.04 -1.91
CA ASN A 139 -3.85 -14.56 -2.15
C ASN A 139 -2.77 -13.45 -2.16
N LYS A 140 -3.11 -12.24 -2.63
CA LYS A 140 -2.19 -11.09 -2.57
C LYS A 140 -1.91 -10.66 -1.13
N LEU A 141 -2.93 -10.66 -0.29
CA LEU A 141 -2.78 -10.38 1.15
C LEU A 141 -1.83 -11.39 1.82
N ASP A 142 -1.89 -12.68 1.46
CA ASP A 142 -0.95 -13.71 1.97
C ASP A 142 0.52 -13.38 1.62
N VAL A 143 0.78 -12.88 0.41
CA VAL A 143 2.14 -12.52 -0.05
C VAL A 143 2.64 -11.26 0.66
N LEU A 144 1.82 -10.21 0.74
CA LEU A 144 2.19 -8.95 1.39
C LEU A 144 2.40 -9.10 2.90
N SER A 145 1.70 -10.03 3.57
CA SER A 145 1.95 -10.36 4.97
C SER A 145 3.40 -10.78 5.24
N THR A 146 4.07 -11.44 4.28
CA THR A 146 5.47 -11.87 4.43
C THR A 146 6.49 -10.77 4.17
N GLN A 147 6.14 -9.76 3.36
CA GLN A 147 7.05 -8.67 2.97
C GLN A 147 7.08 -7.53 3.99
N LEU A 148 6.06 -7.42 4.84
CA LEU A 148 5.93 -6.36 5.85
C LEU A 148 6.11 -6.89 7.28
N GLU A 149 6.67 -8.10 7.45
CA GLU A 149 6.90 -8.72 8.77
C GLU A 149 7.73 -7.81 9.70
N ASP A 150 8.71 -7.08 9.14
CA ASP A 150 9.54 -6.13 9.88
C ASP A 150 8.74 -4.89 10.37
N ILE A 151 7.79 -4.39 9.55
CA ILE A 151 6.87 -3.32 9.95
C ILE A 151 5.95 -3.84 11.06
N ASP A 152 5.34 -5.02 10.87
CA ASP A 152 4.48 -5.66 11.87
C ASP A 152 5.23 -5.88 13.20
N CYS A 153 6.50 -6.29 13.17
CA CYS A 153 7.33 -6.49 14.35
C CYS A 153 7.60 -5.21 15.13
N GLU A 154 7.77 -4.08 14.46
CA GLU A 154 8.06 -2.81 15.13
C GLU A 154 6.80 -2.08 15.60
N LEU A 155 5.67 -2.25 14.88
CA LEU A 155 4.35 -1.87 15.41
C LEU A 155 4.03 -2.63 16.71
N LYS A 156 4.35 -3.94 16.77
CA LYS A 156 4.24 -4.77 17.99
C LYS A 156 5.09 -4.24 19.15
N LYS A 157 6.31 -3.77 18.88
CA LYS A 157 7.21 -3.23 19.92
C LYS A 157 6.74 -1.88 20.49
N LYS A 158 6.09 -1.04 19.68
CA LYS A 158 5.59 0.28 20.09
C LYS A 158 4.24 0.25 20.83
N SER A 159 3.82 -0.92 21.30
CA SER A 159 2.55 -1.15 22.01
C SER A 159 1.30 -0.74 21.23
N LEU A 160 1.31 -0.81 19.89
CA LEU A 160 0.07 -1.04 19.16
C LEU A 160 -0.34 -2.49 19.41
N ASP A 161 -1.06 -2.59 20.52
CA ASP A 161 -1.60 -3.73 21.22
C ASP A 161 -2.01 -4.93 20.36
N THR A 162 -1.99 -6.11 21.00
CA THR A 162 -2.51 -7.43 20.55
C THR A 162 -3.86 -7.38 19.80
N ARG A 163 -4.62 -6.28 19.96
CA ARG A 163 -5.92 -5.98 19.37
C ARG A 163 -5.91 -5.89 17.83
N TYR A 164 -4.93 -5.25 17.20
CA TYR A 164 -4.94 -5.11 15.73
C TYR A 164 -4.59 -6.42 15.02
N PHE A 165 -3.70 -7.24 15.60
CA PHE A 165 -3.37 -8.55 15.05
C PHE A 165 -4.59 -9.51 15.12
N SER A 166 -5.39 -9.43 16.19
CA SER A 166 -6.65 -10.17 16.27
C SER A 166 -7.67 -9.75 15.22
N VAL A 167 -7.68 -8.47 14.84
CA VAL A 167 -8.64 -7.92 13.87
C VAL A 167 -8.39 -8.47 12.47
N GLU A 168 -7.13 -8.50 12.02
CA GLU A 168 -6.78 -9.08 10.72
C GLU A 168 -7.17 -10.56 10.65
N GLU A 169 -6.83 -11.35 11.66
CA GLU A 169 -7.15 -12.78 11.71
C GLU A 169 -8.66 -13.00 11.68
N ILE A 170 -9.43 -12.22 12.44
CA ILE A 170 -10.89 -12.30 12.46
C ILE A 170 -11.48 -11.98 11.08
N ILE A 171 -11.05 -10.90 10.43
CA ILE A 171 -11.55 -10.52 9.11
C ILE A 171 -11.26 -11.61 8.08
N ARG A 172 -10.02 -12.15 8.07
CA ARG A 172 -9.64 -13.26 7.18
C ARG A 172 -10.50 -14.50 7.43
N ASN A 173 -10.80 -14.80 8.70
CA ASN A 173 -11.67 -15.92 9.06
C ASN A 173 -13.13 -15.71 8.64
N GLN A 174 -13.69 -14.52 8.82
CA GLN A 174 -15.03 -14.16 8.35
C GLN A 174 -15.14 -14.31 6.83
N PHE A 175 -14.17 -13.76 6.09
CA PHE A 175 -14.10 -13.91 4.63
C PHE A 175 -13.94 -15.37 4.20
N ARG A 176 -13.09 -16.15 4.89
CA ARG A 176 -12.94 -17.59 4.59
C ARG A 176 -14.26 -18.34 4.75
N LYS A 177 -15.07 -18.00 5.76
CA LYS A 177 -16.40 -18.60 5.98
C LYS A 177 -17.42 -18.17 4.92
N TYR A 178 -17.32 -16.96 4.39
CA TYR A 178 -18.09 -16.54 3.21
C TYR A 178 -17.70 -17.38 1.99
N MET A 179 -16.40 -17.53 1.70
CA MET A 179 -15.91 -18.32 0.55
C MET A 179 -16.28 -19.80 0.66
N ASP A 180 -16.29 -20.36 1.87
CA ASP A 180 -16.77 -21.73 2.16
C ASP A 180 -18.20 -21.97 1.61
N ILE A 181 -19.06 -20.94 1.53
CA ILE A 181 -20.41 -21.05 0.96
C ILE A 181 -20.32 -21.13 -0.57
N LEU A 182 -19.53 -20.23 -1.19
CA LEU A 182 -19.35 -20.16 -2.64
C LEU A 182 -18.63 -21.39 -3.21
N GLU A 183 -17.85 -22.09 -2.40
CA GLU A 183 -17.11 -23.31 -2.77
C GLU A 183 -17.85 -24.60 -2.38
N ALA A 184 -18.89 -24.52 -1.56
CA ALA A 184 -19.62 -25.70 -1.10
C ALA A 184 -20.47 -26.34 -2.20
N LYS A 185 -20.44 -27.69 -2.21
CA LYS A 185 -21.44 -28.49 -2.94
C LYS A 185 -22.83 -28.20 -2.37
N GLN A 186 -23.85 -28.33 -3.21
CA GLN A 186 -25.23 -27.95 -2.88
C GLN A 186 -25.73 -28.53 -1.54
N GLN A 187 -25.46 -29.82 -1.29
CA GLN A 187 -25.85 -30.52 -0.07
C GLN A 187 -25.21 -29.99 1.23
N PHE A 188 -24.16 -29.18 1.14
CA PHE A 188 -23.46 -28.60 2.30
C PHE A 188 -23.69 -27.09 2.45
N ARG A 189 -24.34 -26.43 1.49
CA ARG A 189 -24.50 -24.97 1.49
C ARG A 189 -25.25 -24.47 2.70
N GLU A 190 -26.38 -25.07 3.04
CA GLU A 190 -27.18 -24.67 4.22
C GLU A 190 -26.35 -24.73 5.52
N VAL A 191 -25.57 -25.80 5.71
CA VAL A 191 -24.69 -25.95 6.86
C VAL A 191 -23.60 -24.88 6.87
N LYS A 192 -22.97 -24.60 5.71
CA LYS A 192 -21.93 -23.57 5.59
C LYS A 192 -22.48 -22.17 5.82
N THR A 193 -23.67 -21.85 5.30
CA THR A 193 -24.38 -20.59 5.51
C THR A 193 -24.64 -20.37 7.00
N ARG A 194 -25.18 -21.37 7.70
CA ARG A 194 -25.40 -21.28 9.16
C ARG A 194 -24.09 -21.04 9.92
N LEU A 195 -23.04 -21.80 9.59
CA LEU A 195 -21.73 -21.64 10.22
C LEU A 195 -21.14 -20.24 9.99
N PHE A 196 -21.31 -19.67 8.79
CA PHE A 196 -20.88 -18.31 8.48
C PHE A 196 -21.63 -17.27 9.30
N VAL A 197 -22.97 -17.29 9.30
CA VAL A 197 -23.80 -16.33 10.05
C VAL A 197 -23.48 -16.38 11.55
N GLU A 198 -23.41 -17.58 12.13
CA GLU A 198 -23.04 -17.73 13.54
C GLU A 198 -21.63 -17.23 13.83
N HIS A 199 -20.66 -17.55 12.98
CA HIS A 199 -19.27 -17.16 13.17
C HIS A 199 -19.09 -15.64 13.04
N PHE A 200 -19.74 -15.02 12.05
CA PHE A 200 -19.70 -13.57 11.86
C PHE A 200 -20.19 -12.83 13.10
N ALA A 201 -21.35 -13.22 13.64
CA ALA A 201 -21.88 -12.65 14.87
C ALA A 201 -20.96 -12.90 16.09
N LYS A 202 -20.49 -14.15 16.28
CA LYS A 202 -19.61 -14.54 17.41
C LYS A 202 -18.26 -13.83 17.41
N THR A 203 -17.76 -13.44 16.23
CA THR A 203 -16.47 -12.76 16.08
C THR A 203 -16.57 -11.23 16.01
N GLY A 204 -17.73 -10.67 16.40
CA GLY A 204 -17.92 -9.23 16.52
C GLY A 204 -18.46 -8.55 15.26
N GLY A 205 -18.78 -9.29 14.20
CA GLY A 205 -19.37 -8.77 12.97
C GLY A 205 -18.55 -7.63 12.38
N GLU A 206 -19.23 -6.50 12.09
CA GLU A 206 -18.62 -5.30 11.51
C GLU A 206 -17.73 -4.51 12.47
N LYS A 207 -17.69 -4.82 13.78
CA LYS A 207 -16.88 -4.07 14.75
C LYS A 207 -15.40 -4.05 14.38
N ASN A 208 -14.90 -5.12 13.78
CA ASN A 208 -13.49 -5.23 13.36
C ASN A 208 -13.17 -4.30 12.19
N LEU A 209 -14.13 -4.05 11.29
CA LEU A 209 -13.98 -3.06 10.22
C LEU A 209 -13.91 -1.64 10.80
N PHE A 210 -14.76 -1.31 11.77
CA PHE A 210 -14.69 -0.01 12.47
C PHE A 210 -13.39 0.16 13.25
N LEU A 211 -12.87 -0.90 13.87
CA LEU A 211 -11.56 -0.86 14.53
C LEU A 211 -10.43 -0.56 13.54
N LEU A 212 -10.47 -1.12 12.32
CA LEU A 212 -9.52 -0.76 11.26
C LEU A 212 -9.68 0.69 10.83
N TYR A 213 -10.92 1.13 10.60
CA TYR A 213 -11.23 2.52 10.27
C TYR A 213 -10.65 3.48 11.32
N ASP A 214 -10.95 3.26 12.61
CA ASP A 214 -10.46 4.11 13.69
C ASP A 214 -8.92 4.11 13.81
N ALA A 215 -8.28 2.98 13.47
CA ALA A 215 -6.83 2.88 13.40
C ALA A 215 -6.24 3.77 12.29
N LEU A 216 -6.84 3.71 11.10
CA LEU A 216 -6.40 4.45 9.93
C LEU A 216 -6.69 5.94 10.05
N MET A 217 -7.80 6.31 10.67
CA MET A 217 -8.19 7.70 10.87
C MET A 217 -7.52 8.34 12.10
N GLY A 218 -6.99 7.54 13.02
CA GLY A 218 -6.40 8.03 14.27
C GLY A 218 -7.44 8.50 15.30
N THR A 219 -8.70 8.10 15.13
CA THR A 219 -9.81 8.33 16.07
C THR A 219 -9.84 7.30 17.19
N ASN A 220 -8.89 6.36 17.21
CA ASN A 220 -8.69 5.40 18.28
C ASN A 220 -8.29 6.08 19.61
N GLY A 221 -8.41 5.36 20.72
CA GLY A 221 -8.11 5.88 22.07
C GLY A 221 -6.66 6.32 22.31
N PHE A 222 -5.74 6.10 21.36
CA PHE A 222 -4.35 6.55 21.43
C PHE A 222 -4.10 7.89 20.72
N GLY A 223 -5.08 8.42 19.98
CA GLY A 223 -5.04 9.74 19.36
C GLY A 223 -4.05 9.89 18.19
N GLU A 224 -3.57 8.78 17.64
CA GLU A 224 -2.66 8.76 16.49
C GLU A 224 -3.07 7.71 15.46
N SER A 225 -2.96 8.06 14.17
CA SER A 225 -3.20 7.14 13.06
C SER A 225 -2.07 6.14 12.90
N VAL A 226 -2.41 4.89 12.60
CA VAL A 226 -1.45 3.86 12.20
C VAL A 226 -0.68 4.26 10.95
N LEU A 227 -1.28 5.03 10.04
CA LEU A 227 -0.59 5.55 8.85
C LEU A 227 0.58 6.47 9.24
N ASP A 228 0.38 7.35 10.22
CA ASP A 228 1.42 8.28 10.68
C ASP A 228 2.53 7.53 11.44
N LEU A 229 2.18 6.47 12.16
CA LEU A 229 3.16 5.59 12.82
C LEU A 229 4.00 4.83 11.81
N VAL A 230 3.37 4.25 10.78
CA VAL A 230 4.06 3.54 9.70
C VAL A 230 4.95 4.50 8.92
N ASP A 231 4.45 5.68 8.52
CA ASP A 231 5.25 6.71 7.82
C ASP A 231 6.55 7.04 8.56
N ARG A 232 6.48 7.23 9.88
CA ARG A 232 7.69 7.44 10.71
C ARG A 232 8.57 6.20 10.80
N TYR A 233 7.98 5.02 10.95
CA TYR A 233 8.72 3.77 11.07
C TYR A 233 9.53 3.47 9.80
N VAL A 234 8.90 3.60 8.63
CA VAL A 234 9.56 3.41 7.33
C VAL A 234 10.44 4.60 6.93
N ALA A 235 10.65 5.55 7.86
CA ALA A 235 11.43 6.77 7.68
C ALA A 235 11.01 7.55 6.43
N ARG A 236 9.70 7.68 6.19
CA ARG A 236 9.11 8.32 5.00
C ARG A 236 9.57 7.70 3.68
N ASN A 237 9.70 6.37 3.64
CA ASN A 237 9.84 5.64 2.40
C ASN A 237 8.46 5.49 1.74
N ARG A 238 8.23 6.24 0.65
CA ARG A 238 6.96 6.25 -0.09
C ARG A 238 6.49 4.84 -0.48
N ARG A 239 7.39 4.01 -1.03
CA ARG A 239 7.03 2.67 -1.52
C ARG A 239 6.52 1.76 -0.42
N LEU A 240 7.19 1.76 0.74
CA LEU A 240 6.77 0.95 1.88
C LEU A 240 5.45 1.45 2.49
N LEU A 241 5.23 2.78 2.49
CA LEU A 241 3.96 3.35 2.93
C LEU A 241 2.82 3.00 1.96
N GLU A 242 3.05 3.09 0.65
CA GLU A 242 2.10 2.69 -0.38
C GLU A 242 1.75 1.20 -0.28
N GLU A 243 2.74 0.32 -0.10
CA GLU A 243 2.53 -1.13 0.11
C GLU A 243 1.68 -1.40 1.36
N PHE A 244 1.92 -0.68 2.45
CA PHE A 244 1.08 -0.77 3.66
C PHE A 244 -0.37 -0.37 3.36
N CYS A 245 -0.58 0.72 2.62
CA CYS A 245 -1.92 1.14 2.20
C CYS A 245 -2.60 0.09 1.31
N VAL A 246 -1.90 -0.54 0.36
CA VAL A 246 -2.45 -1.66 -0.46
C VAL A 246 -2.97 -2.77 0.47
N ARG A 247 -2.15 -3.23 1.42
CA ARG A 247 -2.51 -4.30 2.36
C ARG A 247 -3.77 -3.95 3.16
N MET A 248 -3.89 -2.70 3.62
CA MET A 248 -5.07 -2.25 4.35
C MET A 248 -6.32 -2.21 3.45
N LYS A 249 -6.21 -1.78 2.20
CA LYS A 249 -7.31 -1.82 1.21
C LYS A 249 -7.77 -3.26 0.93
N GLU A 250 -6.83 -4.19 0.76
CA GLU A 250 -7.13 -5.61 0.59
C GLU A 250 -7.87 -6.18 1.82
N LEU A 251 -7.39 -5.86 3.03
CA LEU A 251 -8.01 -6.33 4.26
C LEU A 251 -9.44 -5.77 4.44
N LEU A 252 -9.64 -4.48 4.17
CA LEU A 252 -10.96 -3.85 4.15
C LEU A 252 -11.88 -4.52 3.12
N CYS A 253 -11.36 -4.85 1.93
CA CYS A 253 -12.11 -5.57 0.90
C CYS A 253 -12.62 -6.93 1.40
N LEU A 254 -11.76 -7.73 2.02
CA LEU A 254 -12.16 -9.03 2.58
C LEU A 254 -13.28 -8.88 3.64
N GLY A 255 -13.14 -7.90 4.54
CA GLY A 255 -14.12 -7.65 5.58
C GLY A 255 -15.46 -7.14 5.03
N LEU A 256 -15.43 -6.26 4.03
CA LEU A 256 -16.64 -5.75 3.36
C LEU A 256 -17.36 -6.83 2.56
N ILE A 257 -16.64 -7.69 1.85
CA ILE A 257 -17.23 -8.85 1.16
C ILE A 257 -17.96 -9.74 2.17
N ALA A 258 -17.34 -10.03 3.32
CA ALA A 258 -17.97 -10.80 4.38
C ALA A 258 -19.19 -10.06 4.97
N LEU A 259 -19.10 -8.76 5.25
CA LEU A 259 -20.21 -7.97 5.77
C LEU A 259 -21.42 -7.97 4.81
N LEU A 260 -21.20 -7.65 3.54
CA LEU A 260 -22.27 -7.58 2.55
C LEU A 260 -22.86 -8.97 2.27
N GLY A 261 -22.03 -10.02 2.29
CA GLY A 261 -22.51 -11.40 2.29
C GLY A 261 -23.40 -11.73 3.50
N HIS A 262 -23.06 -11.23 4.69
CA HIS A 262 -23.88 -11.42 5.88
C HIS A 262 -25.20 -10.62 5.80
N CYS A 263 -25.17 -9.38 5.33
CA CYS A 263 -26.38 -8.58 5.08
C CYS A 263 -27.33 -9.30 4.13
N ALA A 264 -26.82 -9.84 3.02
CA ALA A 264 -27.61 -10.58 2.04
C ALA A 264 -28.35 -11.81 2.60
N LEU A 265 -27.85 -12.40 3.69
CA LEU A 265 -28.43 -13.57 4.35
C LEU A 265 -29.40 -13.24 5.48
N THR A 266 -29.21 -12.09 6.13
CA THR A 266 -29.84 -11.78 7.42
C THR A 266 -30.76 -10.57 7.39
N ARG A 267 -30.67 -9.75 6.34
CA ARG A 267 -31.34 -8.46 6.24
C ARG A 267 -32.18 -8.35 4.97
N GLY A 268 -33.09 -7.37 4.96
CA GLY A 268 -33.82 -6.97 3.75
C GLY A 268 -32.94 -6.19 2.78
N GLN A 269 -33.42 -5.98 1.55
CA GLN A 269 -32.67 -5.25 0.52
C GLN A 269 -32.39 -3.79 0.92
N ASP A 270 -33.36 -3.11 1.53
CA ASP A 270 -33.19 -1.72 1.98
C ASP A 270 -32.04 -1.57 3.00
N GLU A 271 -31.94 -2.49 3.97
CA GLU A 271 -30.86 -2.47 4.98
C GLU A 271 -29.48 -2.87 4.40
N GLU A 272 -29.46 -3.63 3.30
CA GLU A 272 -28.23 -3.91 2.54
C GLU A 272 -27.77 -2.67 1.80
N ASP A 273 -28.68 -1.97 1.11
CA ASP A 273 -28.40 -0.74 0.39
C ASP A 273 -27.92 0.37 1.34
N ASP A 274 -28.51 0.49 2.53
CA ASP A 274 -28.03 1.39 3.59
C ASP A 274 -26.59 1.08 4.01
N LYS A 275 -26.24 -0.21 4.13
CA LYS A 275 -24.87 -0.64 4.48
C LYS A 275 -23.89 -0.41 3.34
N ILE A 276 -24.33 -0.57 2.10
CA ILE A 276 -23.54 -0.25 0.91
C ILE A 276 -23.20 1.25 0.93
N GLN A 277 -24.19 2.11 1.15
CA GLN A 277 -23.97 3.56 1.21
C GLN A 277 -23.07 3.98 2.36
N GLU A 278 -23.29 3.45 3.57
CA GLU A 278 -22.46 3.72 4.75
C GLU A 278 -20.99 3.39 4.48
N TRP A 279 -20.71 2.17 4.04
CA TRP A 279 -19.34 1.71 3.85
C TRP A 279 -18.67 2.29 2.61
N SER A 280 -19.41 2.64 1.55
CA SER A 280 -18.84 3.38 0.42
C SER A 280 -18.25 4.71 0.88
N SER A 281 -19.00 5.48 1.68
CA SER A 281 -18.53 6.77 2.21
C SER A 281 -17.33 6.60 3.14
N ILE A 282 -17.33 5.59 4.01
CA ILE A 282 -16.22 5.31 4.92
C ILE A 282 -14.94 4.94 4.13
N ILE A 283 -15.06 4.14 3.08
CA ILE A 283 -13.91 3.74 2.26
C ILE A 283 -13.33 4.91 1.50
N GLU A 284 -14.17 5.79 0.93
CA GLU A 284 -13.69 7.02 0.29
C GLU A 284 -12.90 7.91 1.26
N GLU A 285 -13.35 8.03 2.51
CA GLU A 285 -12.64 8.77 3.56
C GLU A 285 -11.28 8.13 3.89
N VAL A 286 -11.25 6.80 4.05
CA VAL A 286 -10.02 6.04 4.31
C VAL A 286 -9.02 6.20 3.15
N GLU A 287 -9.48 6.04 1.91
CA GLU A 287 -8.63 6.18 0.73
C GLU A 287 -8.10 7.62 0.57
N SER A 288 -8.93 8.62 0.89
CA SER A 288 -8.52 10.02 0.90
C SER A 288 -7.44 10.28 1.97
N LYS A 289 -7.58 9.70 3.16
CA LYS A 289 -6.57 9.78 4.22
C LYS A 289 -5.26 9.11 3.81
N MET A 290 -5.32 7.92 3.22
CA MET A 290 -4.14 7.22 2.68
C MET A 290 -3.41 8.06 1.62
N LYS A 291 -4.17 8.61 0.66
CA LYS A 291 -3.63 9.50 -0.38
C LYS A 291 -2.93 10.71 0.24
N SER A 292 -3.58 11.39 1.19
CA SER A 292 -3.00 12.56 1.86
C SER A 292 -1.70 12.22 2.62
N SER A 293 -1.64 11.06 3.28
CA SER A 293 -0.42 10.59 3.94
C SER A 293 0.72 10.34 2.95
N ILE A 294 0.43 9.74 1.78
CA ILE A 294 1.42 9.52 0.71
C ILE A 294 1.88 10.85 0.10
N GLU A 295 0.97 11.77 -0.19
CA GLU A 295 1.30 13.10 -0.71
C GLU A 295 2.18 13.89 0.28
N SER A 296 1.89 13.81 1.58
CA SER A 296 2.73 14.41 2.62
C SER A 296 4.12 13.78 2.68
N CYS A 297 4.21 12.45 2.56
CA CYS A 297 5.46 11.71 2.49
C CYS A 297 6.32 12.17 1.29
N VAL A 298 5.70 12.28 0.11
CA VAL A 298 6.35 12.80 -1.10
C VAL A 298 6.77 14.25 -0.91
N ALA A 299 5.90 15.13 -0.42
CA ALA A 299 6.25 16.55 -0.26
C ALA A 299 7.42 16.79 0.71
N ALA A 300 7.59 15.92 1.71
CA ALA A 300 8.67 16.00 2.69
C ALA A 300 10.01 15.41 2.19
N PHE A 301 10.08 14.89 0.96
CA PHE A 301 11.27 14.20 0.46
C PHE A 301 12.58 15.01 0.54
N PRO A 302 12.63 16.34 0.28
CA PRO A 302 13.89 17.06 0.29
C PRO A 302 14.53 17.09 1.68
N GLU A 303 13.73 17.38 2.71
CA GLU A 303 14.19 17.42 4.09
C GLU A 303 14.58 16.03 4.58
N GLN A 304 13.80 15.00 4.22
CA GLN A 304 14.14 13.62 4.58
C GLN A 304 15.42 13.14 3.88
N ALA A 305 15.59 13.46 2.59
CA ALA A 305 16.77 13.09 1.81
C ALA A 305 18.05 13.71 2.39
N LYS A 306 17.96 14.95 2.89
CA LYS A 306 19.05 15.60 3.61
C LYS A 306 19.43 14.84 4.89
N LEU A 307 18.45 14.46 5.71
CA LEU A 307 18.68 13.71 6.94
C LEU A 307 19.27 12.32 6.66
N ASP A 308 18.79 11.63 5.63
CA ASP A 308 19.29 10.31 5.25
C ASP A 308 20.72 10.38 4.74
N ALA A 309 21.02 11.37 3.88
CA ALA A 309 22.37 11.60 3.38
C ALA A 309 23.34 11.96 4.52
N GLN A 310 22.91 12.81 5.46
CA GLN A 310 23.70 13.15 6.65
C GLN A 310 23.98 11.92 7.51
N ARG A 311 22.98 11.06 7.75
CA ARG A 311 23.13 9.84 8.54
C ARG A 311 24.14 8.89 7.90
N LEU A 312 24.02 8.63 6.58
CA LEU A 312 24.96 7.76 5.86
C LEU A 312 26.40 8.29 5.96
N LEU A 313 26.59 9.60 5.87
CA LEU A 313 27.92 10.22 6.03
C LEU A 313 28.48 10.07 7.45
N GLN A 314 27.63 10.14 8.48
CA GLN A 314 28.05 10.00 9.89
C GLN A 314 28.39 8.56 10.27
N GLU A 315 27.67 7.58 9.72
CA GLU A 315 27.86 6.16 10.05
C GLU A 315 29.12 5.55 9.39
N LYS A 316 29.74 6.24 8.43
CA LYS A 316 30.91 5.74 7.71
C LYS A 316 32.23 6.25 8.30
N GLU A 317 33.10 5.31 8.65
CA GLU A 317 34.51 5.55 8.91
C GLU A 317 35.35 5.20 7.66
N GLU A 318 36.15 6.17 7.19
CA GLU A 318 37.22 6.01 6.17
C GLU A 318 36.84 5.26 4.87
N ASP A 319 35.90 5.79 4.09
CA ASP A 319 35.65 5.38 2.69
C ASP A 319 36.20 6.42 1.68
N ASN A 320 36.66 5.95 0.51
CA ASN A 320 37.07 6.83 -0.59
C ASN A 320 35.86 7.69 -1.07
N LEU A 321 36.09 8.98 -1.36
CA LEU A 321 35.07 9.94 -1.81
C LEU A 321 34.22 9.41 -2.97
N GLU A 322 34.81 8.73 -3.96
CA GLU A 322 34.08 8.20 -5.11
C GLU A 322 33.07 7.13 -4.68
N ASN A 323 33.49 6.19 -3.83
CA ASN A 323 32.62 5.13 -3.31
C ASN A 323 31.48 5.71 -2.46
N THR A 324 31.79 6.66 -1.57
CA THR A 324 30.77 7.33 -0.75
C THR A 324 29.78 8.11 -1.59
N THR A 325 30.23 8.78 -2.65
CA THR A 325 29.35 9.53 -3.58
C THR A 325 28.40 8.57 -4.31
N GLN A 326 28.90 7.43 -4.78
CA GLN A 326 28.10 6.43 -5.47
C GLN A 326 27.06 5.79 -4.54
N GLN A 327 27.43 5.48 -3.30
CA GLN A 327 26.50 4.90 -2.32
C GLN A 327 25.42 5.89 -1.88
N LEU A 328 25.76 7.17 -1.73
CA LEU A 328 24.77 8.22 -1.50
C LEU A 328 23.77 8.30 -2.66
N LEU A 329 24.26 8.26 -3.90
CA LEU A 329 23.40 8.25 -5.08
C LEU A 329 22.48 7.02 -5.09
N GLU A 330 23.01 5.83 -4.83
CA GLU A 330 22.23 4.59 -4.79
C GLU A 330 21.14 4.62 -3.71
N LEU A 331 21.47 5.12 -2.50
CA LEU A 331 20.48 5.33 -1.45
C LEU A 331 19.35 6.25 -1.92
N LEU A 332 19.70 7.39 -2.50
CA LEU A 332 18.74 8.40 -2.94
C LEU A 332 17.87 7.87 -4.08
N MET A 333 18.46 7.22 -5.08
CA MET A 333 17.73 6.59 -6.18
C MET A 333 16.78 5.50 -5.70
N LYS A 334 17.21 4.67 -4.76
CA LYS A 334 16.40 3.56 -4.26
C LYS A 334 15.20 4.05 -3.46
N LYS A 335 15.39 5.06 -2.61
CA LYS A 335 14.33 5.56 -1.71
C LYS A 335 13.42 6.59 -2.37
N TYR A 336 13.96 7.38 -3.29
CA TYR A 336 13.29 8.48 -3.98
C TYR A 336 13.34 8.26 -5.49
N ASP A 337 12.75 7.15 -5.93
CA ASP A 337 12.83 6.66 -7.31
C ASP A 337 12.20 7.58 -8.36
N TRP A 338 11.41 8.58 -7.94
CA TRP A 338 10.77 9.58 -8.78
C TRP A 338 11.62 10.85 -8.97
N VAL A 339 12.84 10.88 -8.44
CA VAL A 339 13.71 12.07 -8.41
C VAL A 339 15.02 11.79 -9.15
N SER A 340 15.43 12.73 -9.99
CA SER A 340 16.78 12.75 -10.57
C SER A 340 17.73 13.48 -9.62
N TRP A 341 18.86 12.85 -9.30
CA TRP A 341 19.78 13.28 -8.26
C TRP A 341 21.14 13.65 -8.83
N SER A 342 21.78 14.66 -8.26
CA SER A 342 23.20 14.96 -8.46
C SER A 342 23.86 15.16 -7.10
N VAL A 343 24.80 14.27 -6.78
CA VAL A 343 25.52 14.21 -5.50
C VAL A 343 26.95 14.67 -5.76
N ARG A 344 27.44 15.65 -5.00
CA ARG A 344 28.85 16.05 -5.02
C ARG A 344 29.41 16.09 -3.60
N LEU A 345 30.52 15.40 -3.39
CA LEU A 345 31.32 15.48 -2.18
C LEU A 345 32.55 16.34 -2.45
N ILE A 346 32.81 17.32 -1.59
CA ILE A 346 33.94 18.23 -1.70
C ILE A 346 34.77 18.07 -0.44
N ASN A 347 36.00 17.62 -0.58
CA ASN A 347 36.91 17.47 0.54
C ASN A 347 37.32 18.87 1.04
N HIS A 348 36.98 19.16 2.30
CA HIS A 348 37.39 20.36 2.99
C HIS A 348 38.85 20.26 3.45
N SER A 349 39.31 19.05 3.82
CA SER A 349 40.70 18.77 4.18
C SER A 349 41.63 18.93 2.97
N GLY A 350 42.81 19.51 3.20
CA GLY A 350 43.79 19.76 2.16
C GLY A 350 44.99 20.58 2.65
N SER A 351 46.10 20.50 1.92
CA SER A 351 47.31 21.28 2.23
C SER A 351 47.01 22.78 2.29
N SER A 352 47.66 23.53 3.20
CA SER A 352 47.47 24.96 3.38
C SER A 352 47.55 25.78 2.09
N TYR A 353 48.42 25.38 1.15
CA TYR A 353 48.54 26.03 -0.17
C TYR A 353 47.30 25.85 -1.06
N ARG A 354 46.69 24.66 -1.07
CA ARG A 354 45.45 24.39 -1.83
C ARG A 354 44.26 25.14 -1.25
N ASN A 355 44.16 25.20 0.09
CA ASN A 355 43.11 25.95 0.77
C ASN A 355 43.23 27.45 0.49
N TRP A 356 44.46 27.99 0.51
CA TRP A 356 44.72 29.38 0.15
C TRP A 356 44.32 29.70 -1.30
N ARG A 357 44.68 28.86 -2.27
CA ARG A 357 44.30 29.06 -3.69
C ARG A 357 42.81 28.84 -3.97
N ALA A 358 42.14 28.02 -3.16
CA ALA A 358 40.71 27.80 -3.29
C ALA A 358 39.88 29.01 -2.80
N GLY A 359 40.44 29.83 -1.90
CA GLY A 359 39.73 30.92 -1.25
C GLY A 359 38.73 30.43 -0.19
N GLN A 360 38.14 31.37 0.56
CA GLN A 360 37.13 31.06 1.57
C GLN A 360 35.81 30.53 0.93
N HIS A 361 35.45 31.03 -0.25
CA HIS A 361 34.26 30.60 -1.01
C HIS A 361 34.67 29.66 -2.16
N PHE A 362 35.17 28.48 -1.79
CA PHE A 362 35.67 27.50 -2.76
C PHE A 362 34.56 26.77 -3.54
N HIS A 363 33.30 26.93 -3.14
CA HIS A 363 32.14 26.50 -3.93
C HIS A 363 31.00 27.50 -3.77
N HIS A 364 30.06 27.51 -4.72
CA HIS A 364 28.85 28.33 -4.67
C HIS A 364 27.73 27.65 -5.46
N VAL A 365 26.49 27.78 -5.00
CA VAL A 365 25.29 27.20 -5.65
C VAL A 365 24.24 28.29 -5.81
N ALA A 366 23.58 28.32 -6.95
CA ALA A 366 22.39 29.12 -7.22
C ALA A 366 21.26 28.26 -7.80
N GLY A 367 20.04 28.81 -7.79
CA GLY A 367 18.81 28.09 -8.09
C GLY A 367 18.18 27.41 -6.86
N GLN A 368 17.08 26.72 -7.10
CA GLN A 368 16.32 25.97 -6.10
C GLN A 368 16.69 24.48 -6.07
N ASN A 369 15.97 23.66 -5.29
CA ASN A 369 16.07 22.20 -5.34
C ASN A 369 17.46 21.62 -5.06
N TRP A 370 18.11 22.14 -4.03
CA TRP A 370 19.36 21.63 -3.51
C TRP A 370 19.42 21.76 -1.98
N PHE A 371 20.31 20.98 -1.37
CA PHE A 371 20.66 21.10 0.04
C PHE A 371 22.14 20.79 0.26
N GLU A 372 22.67 21.27 1.39
CA GLU A 372 24.03 21.00 1.82
C GLU A 372 24.10 20.38 3.22
N VAL A 373 25.12 19.56 3.42
CA VAL A 373 25.54 19.03 4.71
C VAL A 373 27.02 19.35 4.88
N LEU A 374 27.34 20.19 5.84
CA LEU A 374 28.67 20.78 6.00
C LEU A 374 29.49 20.02 7.05
N GLN A 375 30.79 19.90 6.78
CA GLN A 375 31.82 19.51 7.74
C GLN A 375 31.58 18.17 8.47
N VAL A 376 30.95 17.20 7.81
CA VAL A 376 30.89 15.81 8.32
C VAL A 376 32.14 15.10 7.82
N ASN A 377 33.03 14.70 8.72
CA ASN A 377 34.30 14.04 8.40
C ASN A 377 35.18 14.84 7.41
N ASP A 378 35.29 16.16 7.61
CA ASP A 378 35.98 17.10 6.71
C ASP A 378 35.45 17.13 5.26
N ILE A 379 34.19 16.74 5.05
CA ILE A 379 33.55 16.73 3.73
C ILE A 379 32.35 17.69 3.73
N ASN A 380 32.24 18.48 2.65
CA ASN A 380 31.03 19.21 2.32
C ASN A 380 30.26 18.43 1.27
N LEU A 381 29.05 17.99 1.60
CA LEU A 381 28.10 17.38 0.67
C LEU A 381 27.19 18.45 0.10
N VAL A 382 27.05 18.45 -1.23
CA VAL A 382 26.04 19.24 -1.94
C VAL A 382 25.23 18.30 -2.82
N VAL A 383 23.95 18.14 -2.49
CA VAL A 383 22.98 17.39 -3.30
C VAL A 383 22.04 18.38 -3.97
N SER A 384 21.78 18.17 -5.25
CA SER A 384 20.75 18.89 -5.99
C SER A 384 19.95 17.90 -6.81
N TYR A 385 18.72 18.26 -7.12
CA TYR A 385 17.76 17.32 -7.66
C TYR A 385 16.75 18.00 -8.59
N SER A 386 16.02 17.19 -9.36
CA SER A 386 14.85 17.60 -10.12
C SER A 386 13.85 16.46 -10.19
N THR A 387 12.56 16.79 -10.12
CA THR A 387 11.46 15.83 -10.33
C THR A 387 11.00 15.78 -11.80
N LYS A 388 11.44 16.75 -12.62
CA LYS A 388 11.08 16.89 -14.03
C LYS A 388 12.30 17.37 -14.83
N PRO A 389 13.33 16.52 -14.97
CA PRO A 389 14.58 16.91 -15.61
C PRO A 389 14.34 17.39 -17.05
N GLN A 390 14.93 18.53 -17.40
CA GLN A 390 14.90 19.11 -18.75
C GLN A 390 16.31 19.17 -19.35
N PRO A 391 16.44 19.10 -20.69
CA PRO A 391 17.74 19.19 -21.36
C PRO A 391 18.48 20.48 -21.01
N VAL A 392 19.78 20.35 -20.70
CA VAL A 392 20.64 21.49 -20.39
C VAL A 392 21.06 22.18 -21.68
N PRO A 393 20.97 23.52 -21.79
CA PRO A 393 21.49 24.26 -22.93
C PRO A 393 23.03 24.31 -22.88
N ARG A 394 23.68 23.19 -23.23
CA ARG A 394 25.13 22.96 -23.11
C ARG A 394 25.96 24.02 -23.82
N ASP A 395 25.52 24.50 -24.99
CA ASP A 395 26.24 25.50 -25.77
C ASP A 395 26.26 26.87 -25.05
N CYS A 396 25.17 27.24 -24.38
CA CYS A 396 25.11 28.44 -23.55
C CYS A 396 26.10 28.35 -22.38
N VAL A 397 26.15 27.19 -21.71
CA VAL A 397 27.10 26.93 -20.61
C VAL A 397 28.53 27.04 -21.11
N ARG A 398 28.88 26.37 -22.21
CA ARG A 398 30.23 26.41 -22.79
C ARG A 398 30.63 27.81 -23.20
N GLN A 399 29.75 28.55 -23.87
CA GLN A 399 30.01 29.93 -24.28
C GLN A 399 30.26 30.84 -23.07
N ALA A 400 29.49 30.68 -21.98
CA ALA A 400 29.72 31.43 -20.75
C ALA A 400 31.10 31.11 -20.14
N MET A 401 31.46 29.82 -20.10
CA MET A 401 32.74 29.33 -19.59
C MET A 401 33.95 29.66 -20.47
N GLU A 402 33.73 30.03 -21.73
CA GLU A 402 34.77 30.56 -22.62
C GLU A 402 34.90 32.09 -22.55
N GLY A 403 33.85 32.77 -22.11
CA GLY A 403 33.77 34.23 -21.95
C GLY A 403 34.04 34.69 -20.52
N LEU A 404 33.07 35.40 -19.93
CA LEU A 404 33.18 36.09 -18.64
C LEU A 404 33.52 35.13 -17.48
N ALA A 405 33.01 33.90 -17.50
CA ALA A 405 33.21 32.93 -16.42
C ALA A 405 34.58 32.19 -16.51
N LYS A 406 35.33 32.32 -17.61
CA LYS A 406 36.55 31.54 -17.89
C LYS A 406 37.65 31.64 -16.81
N LYS A 407 37.74 32.79 -16.15
CA LYS A 407 38.74 33.06 -15.09
C LYS A 407 38.11 33.32 -13.72
N GLY A 408 36.79 33.22 -13.59
CA GLY A 408 36.09 33.45 -12.33
C GLY A 408 36.44 32.40 -11.26
N HIS A 409 36.33 32.80 -9.99
CA HIS A 409 36.19 31.87 -8.88
C HIS A 409 34.73 31.37 -8.80
N ALA A 410 34.45 30.38 -7.95
CA ALA A 410 33.14 29.71 -7.91
C ALA A 410 31.93 30.68 -7.88
N PRO A 411 31.84 31.67 -6.96
CA PRO A 411 30.73 32.65 -6.98
C PRO A 411 30.54 33.38 -8.32
N ALA A 412 31.60 33.99 -8.87
CA ALA A 412 31.51 34.75 -10.13
C ALA A 412 31.11 33.87 -11.34
N VAL A 413 31.47 32.58 -11.32
CA VAL A 413 31.03 31.64 -12.36
C VAL A 413 29.54 31.36 -12.26
N VAL A 414 29.03 31.17 -11.05
CA VAL A 414 27.62 30.89 -10.80
C VAL A 414 26.76 32.09 -11.15
N GLU A 415 27.12 33.30 -10.69
CA GLU A 415 26.40 34.54 -11.01
C GLU A 415 26.26 34.73 -12.53
N ALA A 416 27.35 34.57 -13.28
CA ALA A 416 27.36 34.71 -14.74
C ALA A 416 26.53 33.65 -15.49
N LEU A 417 26.33 32.47 -14.89
CA LEU A 417 25.53 31.40 -15.46
C LEU A 417 24.06 31.52 -15.07
N GLU A 418 23.75 31.89 -13.82
CA GLU A 418 22.39 32.09 -13.31
C GLU A 418 21.63 33.14 -14.13
N GLU A 419 22.26 34.26 -14.46
CA GLU A 419 21.66 35.31 -15.32
C GLU A 419 21.21 34.80 -16.70
N ARG A 420 21.84 33.72 -17.19
CA ARG A 420 21.58 33.16 -18.52
C ARG A 420 20.70 31.91 -18.48
N LEU A 421 20.52 31.31 -17.30
CA LEU A 421 19.95 29.97 -17.10
C LEU A 421 18.87 29.99 -16.02
N CYS A 422 17.91 30.91 -16.12
CA CYS A 422 16.76 30.93 -15.23
C CYS A 422 16.04 29.57 -15.21
N GLY A 423 15.73 29.05 -14.02
CA GLY A 423 15.11 27.73 -13.83
C GLY A 423 16.10 26.55 -13.86
N PHE A 424 17.40 26.82 -13.76
CA PHE A 424 18.44 25.81 -13.62
C PHE A 424 19.19 25.97 -12.29
N VAL A 425 19.57 24.84 -11.71
CA VAL A 425 20.53 24.78 -10.61
C VAL A 425 21.93 24.88 -11.19
N VAL A 426 22.72 25.80 -10.66
CA VAL A 426 24.12 25.98 -11.06
C VAL A 426 25.01 25.85 -9.83
N HIS A 427 25.98 24.94 -9.88
CA HIS A 427 26.96 24.77 -8.82
C HIS A 427 28.38 24.80 -9.39
N ALA A 428 29.23 25.68 -8.87
CA ALA A 428 30.65 25.71 -9.20
C ALA A 428 31.50 25.29 -8.00
N VAL A 429 32.50 24.43 -8.23
CA VAL A 429 33.48 23.98 -7.24
C VAL A 429 34.88 24.31 -7.71
N SER A 430 35.69 24.95 -6.87
CA SER A 430 37.09 25.25 -7.17
C SER A 430 37.88 23.99 -7.51
N ARG A 431 38.64 24.03 -8.61
CA ARG A 431 39.52 22.93 -9.03
C ARG A 431 40.64 22.60 -8.03
N HIS A 432 40.87 23.50 -7.07
CA HIS A 432 41.90 23.33 -6.04
C HIS A 432 41.43 22.46 -4.87
N LYS A 433 40.14 22.13 -4.82
CA LYS A 433 39.57 21.15 -3.90
C LYS A 433 39.41 19.80 -4.59
N GLN A 434 39.61 18.72 -3.84
CA GLN A 434 39.28 17.38 -4.31
C GLN A 434 37.77 17.22 -4.23
N SER A 435 37.14 16.79 -5.32
CA SER A 435 35.72 16.52 -5.36
C SER A 435 35.42 15.26 -6.16
N ALA A 436 34.34 14.59 -5.75
CA ALA A 436 33.71 13.48 -6.46
C ALA A 436 32.26 13.85 -6.75
N ALA A 437 31.72 13.35 -7.86
CA ALA A 437 30.34 13.58 -8.26
C ALA A 437 29.74 12.32 -8.89
N ALA A 438 28.47 12.07 -8.60
CA ALA A 438 27.66 11.03 -9.21
C ALA A 438 26.24 11.58 -9.44
N TRP A 439 25.53 11.09 -10.45
CA TRP A 439 24.19 11.56 -10.77
C TRP A 439 23.34 10.47 -11.42
N SER A 440 22.00 10.64 -11.34
CA SER A 440 21.00 9.77 -11.97
C SER A 440 20.18 10.47 -13.05
N PHE A 441 20.56 11.69 -13.42
CA PHE A 441 19.92 12.44 -14.50
C PHE A 441 20.10 11.75 -15.86
N PRO A 442 19.12 11.85 -16.78
CA PRO A 442 19.31 11.50 -18.19
C PRO A 442 20.49 12.25 -18.84
N ASP A 443 21.10 11.65 -19.86
CA ASP A 443 22.37 12.09 -20.46
C ASP A 443 22.39 13.56 -20.92
N ASP A 444 21.28 14.10 -21.41
CA ASP A 444 21.18 15.49 -21.88
C ASP A 444 20.67 16.47 -20.82
N CYS A 445 20.16 15.98 -19.69
CA CYS A 445 19.57 16.76 -18.61
C CYS A 445 20.55 17.17 -17.50
N HIS A 446 21.83 16.78 -17.62
CA HIS A 446 22.85 17.12 -16.64
C HIS A 446 24.20 17.44 -17.28
N TYR A 447 24.80 18.52 -16.80
CA TYR A 447 26.10 18.98 -17.21
C TYR A 447 27.04 18.92 -16.01
N TRP A 448 28.13 18.14 -16.12
CA TRP A 448 29.23 18.16 -15.17
C TRP A 448 30.56 18.14 -15.92
N GLU A 449 31.19 19.31 -16.03
CA GLU A 449 32.48 19.45 -16.74
C GLU A 449 33.50 20.23 -15.91
N ARG A 450 34.79 19.88 -16.09
CA ARG A 450 35.91 20.58 -15.47
C ARG A 450 36.44 21.67 -16.41
N HIS A 451 36.39 22.91 -15.93
CA HIS A 451 36.92 24.09 -16.61
C HIS A 451 38.22 24.57 -15.97
N LYS A 452 38.78 25.67 -16.51
CA LYS A 452 40.12 26.17 -16.14
C LYS A 452 40.30 26.39 -14.64
N ASN A 453 39.30 26.91 -13.92
CA ASN A 453 39.40 27.25 -12.50
C ASN A 453 38.39 26.50 -11.61
N VAL A 454 37.34 25.92 -12.19
CA VAL A 454 36.23 25.31 -11.47
C VAL A 454 35.72 24.06 -12.20
N ALA A 455 35.11 23.14 -11.47
CA ALA A 455 34.14 22.18 -12.02
C ALA A 455 32.75 22.81 -11.92
N VAL A 456 31.93 22.66 -12.96
CA VAL A 456 30.58 23.25 -13.02
C VAL A 456 29.55 22.15 -13.18
N CYS A 457 28.52 22.18 -12.35
CA CYS A 457 27.31 21.39 -12.47
C CYS A 457 26.15 22.28 -12.92
N VAL A 458 25.38 21.83 -13.92
CA VAL A 458 24.10 22.46 -14.32
C VAL A 458 23.05 21.38 -14.58
N HIS A 459 21.85 21.57 -14.06
CA HIS A 459 20.64 20.81 -14.43
C HIS A 459 19.40 21.67 -14.18
N SER A 460 18.25 21.32 -14.77
CA SER A 460 17.00 22.04 -14.49
C SER A 460 16.59 21.88 -13.02
N GLU A 461 15.88 22.88 -12.48
CA GLU A 461 15.24 22.74 -11.17
C GLU A 461 14.26 21.56 -11.10
#